data_AF-A0AAD7HND5-F1
#
_entry.id   AF-A0AAD7HND5-F1
#
_cell.length_a   1.000
_cell.length_b   1.000
_cell.length_c   1.000
_cell.angle_alpha   90.00
_cell.angle_beta   90.00
_cell.angle_gamma   90.00
#
_symmetry.space_group_name_H-M   'P 1'
#
loop_
_entity.id
_entity.type
_entity.pdbx_description
1 polymer ?
#
loop_
_entity_poly.entity_id
_entity_poly.type
_entity_poly.pdbx_seq_one_letter_code
_entity_poly.pdbx_strand_id
1 'polypeptide(L)'
;PKWAREARASLRNGTEEWGEDWCKVIGLWWALEKSTRFSSSNKAFPATGRPEEVKNWVKCARKGTPTMKKPEEFASAWEGWWKAINPEWRVAADGTLKQSGEGEWSTMEVPGVNGFLSVLMCLRWWKEGGVNGDWTACVADVTWVLER
;
A
#
# COMPACT_ATOMS: atom_id res chain seq x y z
N PRO A 1 -16.36 -0.93 -10.20
CA PRO A 1 -16.60 0.52 -10.44
C PRO A 1 -15.50 1.12 -11.34
N LYS A 2 -15.70 2.33 -11.89
CA LYS A 2 -14.72 2.98 -12.78
C LYS A 2 -13.36 3.17 -12.10
N TRP A 3 -13.34 3.79 -10.91
CA TRP A 3 -12.12 4.06 -10.15
C TRP A 3 -11.25 2.81 -9.91
N ALA A 4 -11.87 1.67 -9.56
CA ALA A 4 -11.12 0.45 -9.25
C ALA A 4 -10.48 -0.15 -10.50
N ARG A 5 -11.17 -0.09 -11.65
CA ARG A 5 -10.64 -0.58 -12.93
C ARG A 5 -9.47 0.28 -13.40
N GLU A 6 -9.61 1.61 -13.29
CA GLU A 6 -8.53 2.56 -13.62
C GLU A 6 -7.32 2.37 -12.71
N ALA A 7 -7.55 2.22 -11.41
CA ALA A 7 -6.49 1.92 -10.44
C ALA A 7 -5.77 0.61 -10.76
N ARG A 8 -6.51 -0.47 -11.04
CA ARG A 8 -5.91 -1.76 -11.43
C ARG A 8 -5.11 -1.66 -12.73
N ALA A 9 -5.62 -0.94 -13.73
CA ALA A 9 -4.90 -0.72 -14.97
C ALA A 9 -3.60 0.07 -14.71
N SER A 10 -3.67 1.10 -13.88
CA SER A 10 -2.51 1.89 -13.46
C SER A 10 -1.44 1.03 -12.77
N LEU A 11 -1.84 0.18 -11.82
CA LEU A 11 -0.93 -0.70 -11.08
C LEU A 11 -0.24 -1.76 -11.95
N ARG A 12 -0.86 -2.16 -13.07
CA ARG A 12 -0.32 -3.19 -13.98
C ARG A 12 0.47 -2.63 -15.15
N ASN A 13 0.28 -1.36 -15.47
CA ASN A 13 0.87 -0.75 -16.67
C ASN A 13 2.38 -0.59 -16.51
N GLY A 14 3.16 -1.32 -17.32
CA GLY A 14 4.62 -1.27 -17.32
C GLY A 14 5.28 -1.99 -16.15
N THR A 15 4.58 -2.92 -15.51
CA THR A 15 5.08 -3.66 -14.33
C THR A 15 5.27 -5.16 -14.59
N GLU A 16 5.39 -5.55 -15.86
CA GLU A 16 5.53 -6.96 -16.29
C GLU A 16 6.78 -7.61 -15.72
N GLU A 17 7.87 -6.85 -15.57
CA GLU A 17 9.17 -7.33 -15.08
C GLU A 17 9.32 -7.26 -13.56
N TRP A 18 8.28 -6.84 -12.83
CA TRP A 18 8.38 -6.59 -11.37
C TRP A 18 8.16 -7.85 -10.52
N GLY A 19 8.06 -9.00 -11.16
CA GLY A 19 7.93 -10.31 -10.51
C GLY A 19 6.49 -10.71 -10.21
N GLU A 20 6.34 -11.97 -9.83
CA GLU A 20 5.03 -12.60 -9.60
C GLU A 20 4.33 -12.07 -8.36
N ASP A 21 5.09 -11.73 -7.31
CA ASP A 21 4.55 -11.18 -6.05
C ASP A 21 3.80 -9.86 -6.28
N TRP A 22 4.29 -9.01 -7.18
CA TRP A 22 3.60 -7.78 -7.55
C TRP A 22 2.27 -8.05 -8.27
N CYS A 23 2.26 -9.01 -9.20
CA CYS A 23 1.02 -9.42 -9.87
C CYS A 23 0.02 -10.03 -8.87
N LYS A 24 0.52 -10.82 -7.92
CA LYS A 24 -0.25 -11.47 -6.86
C LYS A 24 -0.90 -10.46 -5.93
N VAL A 25 -0.14 -9.50 -5.41
CA VAL A 25 -0.66 -8.48 -4.47
C VAL A 25 -1.76 -7.63 -5.12
N ILE A 26 -1.64 -7.29 -6.40
CA ILE A 26 -2.70 -6.58 -7.14
C ILE A 26 -3.95 -7.45 -7.27
N GLY A 27 -3.79 -8.75 -7.51
CA GLY A 27 -4.89 -9.71 -7.57
C GLY A 27 -5.64 -9.83 -6.25
N LEU A 28 -4.91 -9.94 -5.14
CA LEU A 28 -5.46 -10.02 -3.79
C LEU A 28 -6.18 -8.72 -3.40
N TRP A 29 -5.58 -7.56 -3.67
CA TRP A 29 -6.24 -6.27 -3.45
C TRP A 29 -7.55 -6.17 -4.23
N TRP A 30 -7.57 -6.59 -5.50
CA TRP A 30 -8.79 -6.61 -6.29
C TRP A 30 -9.86 -7.53 -5.69
N ALA A 31 -9.47 -8.69 -5.16
CA ALA A 31 -10.38 -9.62 -4.49
C ALA A 31 -10.95 -9.01 -3.19
N LEU A 32 -10.13 -8.34 -2.40
CA LEU A 32 -10.54 -7.59 -1.20
C LEU A 32 -11.55 -6.49 -1.54
N GLU A 33 -11.26 -5.65 -2.54
CA GLU A 33 -12.19 -4.61 -2.95
C GLU A 33 -13.49 -5.22 -3.50
N LYS A 34 -13.43 -6.34 -4.21
CA LYS A 34 -14.62 -7.06 -4.68
C LYS A 34 -15.46 -7.60 -3.52
N SER A 35 -14.84 -8.13 -2.46
CA SER A 35 -15.56 -8.67 -1.28
C SER A 35 -16.31 -7.57 -0.51
N THR A 36 -15.75 -6.36 -0.48
CA THR A 36 -16.42 -5.16 0.09
C THR A 36 -17.38 -4.49 -0.88
N ARG A 37 -17.70 -5.12 -2.03
CA ARG A 37 -18.52 -4.59 -3.13
C ARG A 37 -18.01 -3.25 -3.67
N PHE A 38 -16.70 -3.03 -3.57
CA PHE A 38 -16.01 -1.79 -3.91
C PHE A 38 -16.60 -0.58 -3.18
N SER A 39 -16.95 -0.78 -1.90
CA SER A 39 -17.47 0.27 -1.04
C SER A 39 -16.48 1.44 -0.96
N SER A 40 -17.01 2.65 -0.95
CA SER A 40 -16.25 3.85 -0.64
C SER A 40 -16.63 4.32 0.75
N SER A 41 -15.64 4.51 1.62
CA SER A 41 -15.87 5.07 2.94
C SER A 41 -15.04 6.33 3.14
N ASN A 42 -15.43 7.15 4.11
CA ASN A 42 -14.61 8.25 4.60
C ASN A 42 -13.47 7.78 5.52
N LYS A 43 -13.39 6.46 5.81
CA LYS A 43 -12.24 5.90 6.51
C LYS A 43 -11.01 5.98 5.61
N ALA A 44 -9.86 6.21 6.23
CA ALA A 44 -8.57 6.25 5.56
C ALA A 44 -7.53 5.67 6.51
N PHE A 45 -6.46 5.12 5.93
CA PHE A 45 -5.27 4.83 6.72
C PHE A 45 -4.74 6.08 7.43
N PRO A 46 -4.00 5.92 8.55
CA PRO A 46 -3.44 7.05 9.29
C PRO A 46 -2.63 7.98 8.38
N ALA A 47 -2.64 9.26 8.72
CA ALA A 47 -1.79 10.26 8.08
C ALA A 47 -0.41 10.36 8.72
N THR A 48 -0.27 9.88 9.97
CA THR A 48 0.99 9.83 10.71
C THR A 48 2.02 8.98 9.96
N GLY A 49 3.20 9.53 9.73
CA GLY A 49 4.29 8.84 9.03
C GLY A 49 4.10 8.66 7.52
N ARG A 50 2.95 9.05 6.95
CA ARG A 50 2.64 8.88 5.53
C ARG A 50 3.66 9.62 4.64
N PRO A 51 4.21 8.97 3.59
CA PRO A 51 5.06 9.64 2.61
C PRO A 51 4.39 10.89 2.01
N GLU A 52 5.16 11.98 1.86
CA GLU A 52 4.64 13.27 1.39
C GLU A 52 4.09 13.16 -0.04
N GLU A 53 4.63 12.24 -0.85
CA GLU A 53 4.15 11.86 -2.17
C GLU A 53 2.69 11.40 -2.15
N VAL A 54 2.31 10.55 -1.20
CA VAL A 54 0.92 10.07 -1.05
C VAL A 54 0.02 11.23 -0.65
N LYS A 55 0.47 12.08 0.28
CA LYS A 55 -0.29 13.26 0.72
C LYS A 55 -0.52 14.23 -0.44
N ASN A 56 0.49 14.49 -1.25
CA ASN A 56 0.38 15.35 -2.44
C ASN A 56 -0.52 14.73 -3.50
N TRP A 57 -0.38 13.43 -3.76
CA TRP A 57 -1.23 12.70 -4.69
C TRP A 57 -2.71 12.76 -4.26
N VAL A 58 -3.00 12.56 -2.97
CA VAL A 58 -4.35 12.70 -2.42
C VAL A 58 -4.90 14.12 -2.61
N LYS A 59 -4.08 15.17 -2.38
CA LYS A 59 -4.46 16.58 -2.63
C LYS A 59 -4.77 16.85 -4.10
N CYS A 60 -4.03 16.23 -5.02
CA CYS A 60 -4.23 16.33 -6.45
C CYS A 60 -5.35 15.42 -6.98
N ALA A 61 -6.34 15.09 -6.14
CA ALA A 61 -7.45 14.18 -6.47
C ALA A 61 -6.99 12.81 -7.02
N ARG A 62 -5.82 12.32 -6.57
CA ARG A 62 -5.22 11.05 -6.97
C ARG A 62 -4.91 10.96 -8.46
N LYS A 63 -4.55 12.09 -9.06
CA LYS A 63 -4.15 12.20 -10.46
C LYS A 63 -2.64 12.35 -10.59
N GLY A 64 -2.10 11.74 -11.64
CA GLY A 64 -0.68 11.78 -11.96
C GLY A 64 0.19 10.99 -10.99
N THR A 65 1.49 11.04 -11.26
CA THR A 65 2.54 10.50 -10.38
C THR A 65 3.16 11.66 -9.61
N PRO A 66 3.22 11.60 -8.27
CA PRO A 66 3.86 12.64 -7.48
C PRO A 66 5.37 12.68 -7.78
N THR A 67 5.95 13.88 -7.79
CA THR A 67 7.40 14.04 -7.91
C THR A 67 8.05 13.60 -6.61
N MET A 68 8.88 12.55 -6.70
CA MET A 68 9.68 12.09 -5.58
C MET A 68 10.86 13.04 -5.39
N LYS A 69 10.87 13.78 -4.27
CA LYS A 69 11.91 14.78 -4.02
C LYS A 69 13.12 14.21 -3.29
N LYS A 70 12.88 13.18 -2.48
CA LYS A 70 13.89 12.55 -1.62
C LYS A 70 13.76 11.03 -1.68
N PRO A 71 14.23 10.41 -2.77
CA PRO A 71 14.24 8.95 -2.90
C PRO A 71 14.85 8.24 -1.68
N GLU A 72 15.90 8.82 -1.09
CA GLU A 72 16.63 8.28 0.06
C GLU A 72 15.81 8.20 1.36
N GLU A 73 14.83 9.09 1.55
CA GLU A 73 13.95 9.09 2.73
C GLU A 73 12.65 8.30 2.48
N PHE A 74 12.34 8.02 1.21
CA PHE A 74 11.05 7.45 0.80
C PHE A 74 10.82 6.05 1.38
N ALA A 75 11.85 5.18 1.33
CA ALA A 75 11.78 3.83 1.84
C ALA A 75 11.43 3.80 3.33
N SER A 76 12.20 4.54 4.13
CA SER A 76 11.99 4.67 5.59
C SER A 76 10.63 5.28 5.93
N ALA A 77 10.17 6.28 5.16
CA ALA A 77 8.86 6.88 5.35
C ALA A 77 7.74 5.87 5.05
N TRP A 78 7.87 5.08 3.97
CA TRP A 78 6.91 4.04 3.65
C TRP A 78 6.86 2.97 4.74
N GLU A 79 8.00 2.47 5.22
CA GLU A 79 8.07 1.47 6.28
C GLU A 79 7.46 1.98 7.59
N GLY A 80 7.79 3.22 7.98
CA GLY A 80 7.21 3.85 9.16
C GLY A 80 5.70 4.00 9.06
N TRP A 81 5.19 4.40 7.88
CA TRP A 81 3.76 4.47 7.63
C TRP A 81 3.09 3.10 7.64
N TRP A 82 3.71 2.09 7.02
CA TRP A 82 3.19 0.73 6.99
C TRP A 82 3.12 0.13 8.40
N LYS A 83 4.13 0.36 9.24
CA LYS A 83 4.08 -0.01 10.67
C LYS A 83 2.91 0.67 11.39
N ALA A 84 2.67 1.95 11.15
CA ALA A 84 1.56 2.69 11.78
C ALA A 84 0.17 2.27 11.29
N ILE A 85 0.06 1.70 10.07
CA ILE A 85 -1.19 1.11 9.56
C ILE A 85 -1.50 -0.22 10.23
N ASN A 86 -0.46 -1.00 10.53
CA ASN A 86 -0.60 -2.34 11.05
C ASN A 86 -1.09 -2.35 12.50
N PRO A 87 -1.86 -3.38 12.90
CA PRO A 87 -2.31 -3.50 14.27
C PRO A 87 -1.13 -3.75 15.22
N GLU A 88 -1.26 -3.27 16.47
CA GLU A 88 -0.17 -3.27 17.45
C GLU A 88 0.40 -4.67 17.72
N TRP A 89 -0.42 -5.71 17.69
CA TRP A 89 0.02 -7.09 17.92
C TRP A 89 1.02 -7.59 16.86
N ARG A 90 1.03 -6.99 15.65
CA ARG A 90 2.04 -7.29 14.62
C ARG A 90 3.39 -6.62 14.90
N VAL A 91 3.41 -5.51 15.64
CA VAL A 91 4.64 -4.75 15.85
C VAL A 91 5.42 -5.39 16.99
N ALA A 92 6.59 -5.97 16.68
CA ALA A 92 7.50 -6.51 17.68
C ALA A 92 8.20 -5.38 18.48
N ALA A 93 8.83 -5.74 19.60
CA ALA A 93 9.54 -4.78 20.44
C ALA A 93 10.73 -4.09 19.73
N ASP A 94 11.31 -4.75 18.73
CA ASP A 94 12.36 -4.19 17.86
C ASP A 94 11.81 -3.39 16.67
N GLY A 95 10.47 -3.25 16.57
CA GLY A 95 9.78 -2.54 15.50
C GLY A 95 9.66 -3.32 14.20
N THR A 96 9.96 -4.62 14.17
CA THR A 96 9.69 -5.50 13.02
C THR A 96 8.20 -5.89 12.96
N LEU A 97 7.71 -6.20 11.75
CA LEU A 97 6.35 -6.67 11.55
C LEU A 97 6.32 -8.20 11.57
N LYS A 98 5.61 -8.76 12.54
CA LYS A 98 5.36 -10.19 12.63
C LYS A 98 4.36 -10.62 11.55
N GLN A 99 4.62 -11.79 11.00
CA GLN A 99 3.72 -12.52 10.10
C GLN A 99 3.07 -13.71 10.81
N SER A 100 2.87 -13.56 12.13
CA SER A 100 2.29 -14.58 13.01
C SER A 100 1.66 -13.90 14.23
N GLY A 101 0.73 -14.61 14.89
CA GLY A 101 -0.04 -14.12 16.03
C GLY A 101 -1.52 -13.92 15.70
N GLU A 102 -2.27 -13.54 16.72
CA GLU A 102 -3.72 -13.33 16.64
C GLU A 102 -4.09 -11.99 17.27
N GLY A 103 -5.05 -11.30 16.68
CA GLY A 103 -5.58 -10.04 17.16
C GLY A 103 -6.53 -9.40 16.17
N GLU A 104 -7.07 -8.24 16.52
CA GLU A 104 -8.05 -7.55 15.69
C GLU A 104 -7.40 -6.89 14.47
N TRP A 105 -8.04 -7.01 13.31
CA TRP A 105 -7.60 -6.44 12.03
C TRP A 105 -8.40 -5.21 11.60
N SER A 106 -9.29 -4.70 12.44
CA SER A 106 -10.25 -3.64 12.10
C SER A 106 -9.60 -2.34 11.63
N THR A 107 -8.37 -2.05 12.09
CA THR A 107 -7.56 -0.92 11.62
C THR A 107 -7.25 -0.99 10.11
N MET A 108 -7.29 -2.20 9.54
CA MET A 108 -7.01 -2.47 8.14
C MET A 108 -8.26 -2.66 7.28
N GLU A 109 -9.46 -2.54 7.85
CA GLU A 109 -10.73 -2.61 7.13
C GLU A 109 -11.11 -1.24 6.53
N VAL A 110 -10.27 -0.78 5.60
CA VAL A 110 -10.43 0.49 4.91
C VAL A 110 -10.71 0.22 3.44
N PRO A 111 -11.98 0.07 3.02
CA PRO A 111 -12.31 -0.16 1.63
C PRO A 111 -12.16 1.11 0.79
N GLY A 112 -11.86 0.94 -0.50
CA GLY A 112 -11.82 2.02 -1.46
C GLY A 112 -10.48 2.76 -1.56
N VAL A 113 -10.53 3.94 -2.18
CA VAL A 113 -9.33 4.66 -2.65
C VAL A 113 -8.35 5.12 -1.56
N ASN A 114 -8.76 5.09 -0.29
CA ASN A 114 -7.96 5.51 0.87
C ASN A 114 -7.33 4.34 1.64
N GLY A 115 -7.67 3.10 1.27
CA GLY A 115 -7.12 1.91 1.88
C GLY A 115 -5.87 1.43 1.16
N PHE A 116 -5.83 0.11 0.92
CA PHE A 116 -4.70 -0.59 0.32
C PHE A 116 -4.28 -0.04 -1.04
N LEU A 117 -5.19 0.57 -1.82
CA LEU A 117 -4.80 1.24 -3.05
C LEU A 117 -3.71 2.30 -2.83
N SER A 118 -3.78 3.07 -1.74
CA SER A 118 -2.75 4.08 -1.44
C SER A 118 -1.39 3.45 -1.12
N VAL A 119 -1.39 2.28 -0.48
CA VAL A 119 -0.17 1.52 -0.15
C VAL A 119 0.47 0.98 -1.43
N LEU A 120 -0.33 0.37 -2.31
CA LEU A 120 0.14 -0.18 -3.59
C LEU A 120 0.65 0.91 -4.53
N MET A 121 -0.05 2.05 -4.63
CA MET A 121 0.45 3.17 -5.45
C MET A 121 1.79 3.69 -4.93
N CYS A 122 1.99 3.71 -3.62
CA CYS A 122 3.25 4.12 -3.03
C CYS A 122 4.39 3.14 -3.34
N LEU A 123 4.14 1.83 -3.23
CA LEU A 123 5.09 0.78 -3.66
C LEU A 123 5.40 0.87 -5.16
N ARG A 124 4.41 1.22 -5.98
CA ARG A 124 4.63 1.42 -7.41
C ARG A 124 5.61 2.56 -7.67
N TRP A 125 5.41 3.72 -7.03
CA TRP A 125 6.32 4.86 -7.18
C TRP A 125 7.72 4.58 -6.66
N TRP A 126 7.83 3.79 -5.58
CA TRP A 126 9.12 3.30 -5.08
C TRP A 126 9.90 2.63 -6.20
N LYS A 127 9.28 1.62 -6.84
CA LYS A 127 9.93 0.80 -7.86
C LYS A 127 10.24 1.60 -9.13
N GLU A 128 9.29 2.43 -9.60
CA GLU A 128 9.48 3.35 -10.73
C GLU A 128 10.62 4.35 -10.49
N GLY A 129 10.73 4.86 -9.26
CA GLY A 129 11.74 5.84 -8.87
C GLY A 129 13.13 5.25 -8.63
N GLY A 130 13.29 3.93 -8.69
CA GLY A 130 14.57 3.27 -8.41
C GLY A 130 15.06 3.49 -6.97
N VAL A 131 14.13 3.65 -6.02
CA VAL A 131 14.47 3.88 -4.60
C VAL A 131 15.13 2.65 -4.01
N ASN A 132 16.27 2.85 -3.33
CA ASN A 132 16.96 1.79 -2.60
C ASN A 132 16.15 1.32 -1.39
N GLY A 133 16.28 0.03 -1.06
CA GLY A 133 15.65 -0.60 0.10
C GLY A 133 14.94 -1.91 -0.28
N ASP A 134 14.35 -2.58 0.70
CA ASP A 134 13.79 -3.91 0.51
C ASP A 134 12.34 -3.89 0.02
N TRP A 135 12.16 -3.36 -1.20
CA TRP A 135 10.85 -3.27 -1.84
C TRP A 135 10.17 -4.64 -1.95
N THR A 136 10.94 -5.69 -2.25
CA THR A 136 10.42 -7.05 -2.40
C THR A 136 9.87 -7.58 -1.09
N ALA A 137 10.58 -7.42 0.04
CA ALA A 137 10.05 -7.80 1.35
C ALA A 137 8.80 -7.00 1.72
N CYS A 138 8.74 -5.71 1.36
CA CYS A 138 7.56 -4.88 1.58
C CYS A 138 6.34 -5.37 0.78
N VAL A 139 6.52 -5.74 -0.49
CA VAL A 139 5.46 -6.35 -1.31
C VAL A 139 5.02 -7.70 -0.74
N ALA A 140 5.97 -8.52 -0.30
CA ALA A 140 5.68 -9.81 0.32
C ALA A 140 4.87 -9.63 1.63
N ASP A 141 5.18 -8.63 2.45
CA ASP A 141 4.41 -8.37 3.68
C ASP A 141 2.98 -7.89 3.38
N VAL A 142 2.80 -6.99 2.42
CA VAL A 142 1.46 -6.56 2.01
C VAL A 142 0.67 -7.74 1.42
N THR A 143 1.34 -8.62 0.67
CA THR A 143 0.73 -9.85 0.14
C THR A 143 0.23 -10.73 1.28
N TRP A 144 1.08 -11.00 2.28
CA TRP A 144 0.72 -11.81 3.45
C TRP A 144 -0.50 -11.24 4.18
N VAL A 145 -0.57 -9.91 4.36
CA VAL A 145 -1.75 -9.26 4.97
C VAL A 145 -3.02 -9.48 4.16
N LEU A 146 -2.93 -9.45 2.82
CA LEU A 146 -4.10 -9.57 1.95
C LEU A 146 -4.55 -11.02 1.73
N GLU A 147 -3.74 -12.02 2.10
CA GLU A 147 -4.08 -13.45 2.03
C GLU A 147 -4.91 -13.96 3.21
N ARG A 148 -5.10 -13.13 4.24
CA ARG A 148 -5.87 -13.46 5.43
C ARG A 148 -7.34 -13.79 5.16
#